data_AF-A0A3N9NXX7-F1
#
_entry.id   AF-A0A3N9NXX7-F1
#
_cell.length_a   1.000
_cell.length_b   1.000
_cell.length_c   1.000
_cell.angle_alpha   90.00
_cell.angle_beta   90.00
_cell.angle_gamma   90.00
#
_symmetry.space_group_name_H-M   'P 1'
#
loop_
_entity.id
_entity.type
_entity.pdbx_description
1 polymer ?
#
loop_
_entity_poly.entity_id
_entity_poly.type
_entity_poly.pdbx_seq_one_letter_code
_entity_poly.pdbx_strand_id
1 'polypeptide(L)'
;MKTPLLHLLCALLPLCAAAQIVSDTSASLSTLRHEPMQQWPAEADRTIQRDQADSIDALVDLARARHQLKPGDAEALALLQKALKLEPTHLGAALLLAEVYQSAAGDDAENMKKAERLLKRAVEYHPHAEEGWLRLAQLLEKDLRYDAAIRILADAILLNPTDAEIYRAFIDKSFWYSAESDMIFVLDSLTTLLSYSHPHLIAKAEALFRLNDVQKSKALLDSLRSFIYKDTKTHFYLLDAKVCFELFQDDAGLASYWKAVSAVTDSLDRRHFLHDLCYIMTSEEYANFSAPGDFQRYLALFWRRRDPDLATPANERIAEHYRRVHYARRNFRRYVPDRYNETLLERDHYHAGAMDPNSPDRTATLRNAGSGAWIKHGVEVKVGDDFINTLLSDAIYANRDLDDMGLIYVRHGEWDDWETATIDQYNVLQNRTVQYFQRGTRPEMLFHFVKGGDIRGWCIESLPHYYINRGRFDPRYARIENNAEMNRRSREFEFEE
;
A
#
# COMPACT_ATOMS: atom_id res chain seq x y z
N MET A 1 24.27 -31.24 10.33
CA MET A 1 24.40 -31.00 11.77
C MET A 1 23.10 -30.37 12.24
N LYS A 2 22.30 -31.20 12.91
CA LYS A 2 21.15 -30.96 13.81
C LYS A 2 19.97 -30.07 13.38
N THR A 3 19.14 -30.56 12.45
CA THR A 3 17.75 -31.00 12.77
C THR A 3 17.81 -32.46 13.26
N PRO A 4 16.81 -33.06 13.95
CA PRO A 4 15.37 -32.73 13.97
C PRO A 4 14.66 -32.84 15.34
N LEU A 5 13.41 -32.38 15.41
CA LEU A 5 12.38 -32.97 16.27
C LEU A 5 11.05 -33.02 15.49
N LEU A 6 11.00 -33.98 14.58
CA LEU A 6 9.80 -34.78 14.34
C LEU A 6 9.46 -35.47 15.67
N HIS A 7 8.24 -35.35 16.18
CA HIS A 7 7.44 -36.38 16.89
C HIS A 7 6.24 -35.70 17.58
N LEU A 8 5.05 -35.77 16.99
CA LEU A 8 3.88 -36.45 17.58
C LEU A 8 2.71 -36.43 16.58
N LEU A 9 2.30 -37.62 16.15
CA LEU A 9 1.11 -37.88 15.36
C LEU A 9 0.17 -38.75 16.20
N CYS A 10 -1.14 -38.46 16.09
CA CYS A 10 -2.31 -39.26 16.48
C CYS A 10 -2.73 -39.34 17.97
N ALA A 11 -3.88 -38.75 18.32
CA ALA A 11 -5.13 -39.50 18.61
C ALA A 11 -6.34 -38.60 19.02
N LEU A 12 -7.41 -38.70 18.19
CA LEU A 12 -8.85 -38.81 18.51
C LEU A 12 -9.69 -37.65 19.10
N LEU A 13 -10.78 -37.37 18.36
CA LEU A 13 -11.99 -36.53 18.55
C LEU A 13 -12.93 -37.02 19.71
N PRO A 14 -14.16 -36.46 19.89
CA PRO A 14 -14.54 -35.10 20.29
C PRO A 14 -15.51 -35.14 21.51
N LEU A 15 -15.65 -34.07 22.29
CA LEU A 15 -16.76 -33.97 23.26
C LEU A 15 -17.42 -32.59 23.26
N CYS A 16 -18.47 -32.49 22.45
CA CYS A 16 -19.57 -31.55 22.62
C CYS A 16 -20.32 -31.90 23.92
N ALA A 17 -20.30 -30.99 24.91
CA ALA A 17 -21.38 -30.78 25.90
C ALA A 17 -20.95 -29.72 26.93
N ALA A 18 -21.00 -28.44 26.56
CA ALA A 18 -20.95 -27.32 27.52
C ALA A 18 -21.76 -26.09 27.07
N ALA A 19 -22.63 -26.24 26.07
CA ALA A 19 -23.29 -25.13 25.38
C ALA A 19 -24.63 -24.66 26.01
N GLN A 20 -24.98 -25.08 27.23
CA GLN A 20 -26.30 -24.80 27.80
C GLN A 20 -26.31 -23.94 29.08
N ILE A 21 -25.17 -23.40 29.53
CA ILE A 21 -25.11 -22.54 30.74
C ILE A 21 -24.63 -21.09 30.42
N VAL A 22 -24.24 -20.80 29.18
CA VAL A 22 -23.70 -19.48 28.76
C VAL A 22 -24.80 -18.52 28.23
N SER A 23 -26.07 -18.94 28.15
CA SER A 23 -27.13 -18.10 27.56
C SER A 23 -27.53 -16.91 28.44
N ASP A 24 -27.42 -17.02 29.77
CA ASP A 24 -28.01 -16.02 30.67
C ASP A 24 -27.05 -14.89 31.07
N THR A 25 -25.73 -15.06 30.88
CA THR A 25 -24.72 -14.00 31.12
C THR A 25 -24.43 -13.15 29.88
N SER A 26 -24.68 -13.67 28.68
CA SER A 26 -24.49 -12.90 27.43
C SER A 26 -25.54 -11.81 27.22
N ALA A 27 -26.74 -11.99 27.80
CA ALA A 27 -27.85 -11.06 27.65
C ALA A 27 -27.62 -9.72 28.37
N SER A 28 -26.94 -9.71 29.52
CA SER A 28 -26.65 -8.49 30.29
C SER A 28 -25.51 -7.63 29.72
N LEU A 29 -24.63 -8.20 28.89
CA LEU A 29 -23.54 -7.48 28.23
C LEU A 29 -23.95 -6.82 26.91
N SER A 30 -25.02 -7.31 26.27
CA SER A 30 -25.51 -6.77 24.99
C SER A 30 -26.24 -5.43 25.12
N THR A 31 -26.86 -5.17 26.27
CA THR A 31 -27.63 -3.95 26.57
C THR A 31 -26.76 -2.75 26.96
N LEU A 32 -25.48 -2.94 27.25
CA LEU A 32 -24.53 -1.89 27.67
C LEU A 32 -23.89 -1.11 26.49
N ARG A 33 -24.22 -1.43 25.23
CA ARG A 33 -23.61 -0.79 24.04
C ARG A 33 -24.03 0.67 23.77
N HIS A 34 -24.91 1.26 24.57
CA HIS A 34 -25.52 2.57 24.25
C HIS A 34 -25.45 3.64 25.36
N GLU A 35 -24.65 3.48 26.41
CA GLU A 35 -24.50 4.46 27.50
C GLU A 35 -23.25 5.36 27.36
N PRO A 36 -23.21 6.57 27.97
CA PRO A 36 -22.16 7.56 27.74
C PRO A 36 -20.79 7.15 28.32
N MET A 37 -19.74 7.33 27.50
CA MET A 37 -18.33 6.87 27.64
C MET A 37 -17.56 7.21 28.94
N GLN A 38 -18.13 7.93 29.91
CA GLN A 38 -17.41 8.41 31.10
C GLN A 38 -17.60 7.54 32.36
N GLN A 39 -18.55 6.60 32.38
CA GLN A 39 -18.90 5.83 33.59
C GLN A 39 -18.30 4.41 33.62
N TRP A 40 -17.64 3.97 32.54
CA TRP A 40 -17.12 2.60 32.39
C TRP A 40 -16.13 2.15 33.47
N PRO A 41 -15.14 2.95 33.95
CA PRO A 41 -14.19 2.44 34.93
C PRO A 41 -14.86 2.15 36.29
N ALA A 42 -15.83 2.97 36.72
CA ALA A 42 -16.53 2.76 38.00
C ALA A 42 -17.52 1.59 37.94
N GLU A 43 -18.18 1.38 36.79
CA GLU A 43 -19.09 0.26 36.57
C GLU A 43 -18.31 -1.07 36.43
N ALA A 44 -17.20 -1.08 35.68
CA ALA A 44 -16.32 -2.25 35.53
C ALA A 44 -15.65 -2.64 36.86
N ASP A 45 -15.14 -1.66 37.63
CA ASP A 45 -14.61 -1.90 38.97
C ASP A 45 -15.70 -2.46 39.92
N ARG A 46 -16.95 -1.99 39.81
CA ARG A 46 -18.09 -2.49 40.62
C ARG A 46 -18.58 -3.87 40.18
N THR A 47 -18.55 -4.18 38.88
CA THR A 47 -19.05 -5.45 38.32
C THR A 47 -18.06 -6.60 38.61
N ILE A 48 -16.76 -6.32 38.56
CA ILE A 48 -15.71 -7.30 38.87
C ILE A 48 -15.63 -7.59 40.39
N GLN A 49 -16.07 -6.65 41.24
CA GLN A 49 -16.05 -6.78 42.70
C GLN A 49 -17.09 -7.74 43.29
N ARG A 50 -17.91 -8.44 42.48
CA ARG A 50 -19.04 -9.20 43.03
C ARG A 50 -19.16 -10.67 42.62
N ASP A 51 -18.06 -11.36 42.28
CA ASP A 51 -17.85 -12.82 42.53
C ASP A 51 -16.69 -13.47 41.71
N GLN A 52 -15.88 -12.73 40.94
CA GLN A 52 -14.79 -13.31 40.12
C GLN A 52 -13.47 -12.49 40.12
N ALA A 53 -13.01 -12.04 41.28
CA ALA A 53 -11.87 -11.12 41.42
C ALA A 53 -10.49 -11.68 40.96
N ASP A 54 -10.39 -12.97 40.63
CA ASP A 54 -9.13 -13.62 40.19
C ASP A 54 -9.26 -14.43 38.88
N SER A 55 -10.38 -14.34 38.15
CA SER A 55 -10.47 -14.97 36.83
C SER A 55 -9.52 -14.27 35.85
N ILE A 56 -8.78 -15.05 35.05
CA ILE A 56 -7.81 -14.51 34.09
C ILE A 56 -8.52 -13.63 33.06
N ASP A 57 -9.68 -14.06 32.56
CA ASP A 57 -10.49 -13.27 31.62
C ASP A 57 -10.93 -11.94 32.23
N ALA A 58 -11.33 -11.92 33.51
CA ALA A 58 -11.70 -10.69 34.20
C ALA A 58 -10.50 -9.73 34.36
N LEU A 59 -9.31 -10.26 34.62
CA LEU A 59 -8.07 -9.46 34.66
C LEU A 59 -7.73 -8.88 33.28
N VAL A 60 -7.90 -9.66 32.21
CA VAL A 60 -7.66 -9.21 30.82
C VAL A 60 -8.67 -8.14 30.41
N ASP A 61 -9.95 -8.33 30.70
CA ASP A 61 -11.01 -7.38 30.34
C ASP A 61 -10.88 -6.05 31.09
N LEU A 62 -10.54 -6.10 32.39
CA LEU A 62 -10.24 -4.89 33.15
C LEU A 62 -9.02 -4.16 32.58
N ALA A 63 -7.93 -4.88 32.29
CA ALA A 63 -6.75 -4.29 31.70
C ALA A 63 -7.04 -3.65 30.34
N ARG A 64 -7.90 -4.28 29.52
CA ARG A 64 -8.35 -3.75 28.23
C ARG A 64 -9.11 -2.44 28.40
N ALA A 65 -10.10 -2.41 29.28
CA ALA A 65 -10.88 -1.21 29.57
C ALA A 65 -9.98 -0.06 30.04
N ARG A 66 -9.02 -0.35 30.93
CA ARG A 66 -8.05 0.64 31.40
C ARG A 66 -7.13 1.14 30.30
N HIS A 67 -6.63 0.25 29.46
CA HIS A 67 -5.79 0.63 28.32
C HIS A 67 -6.51 1.54 27.32
N GLN A 68 -7.81 1.28 27.08
CA GLN A 68 -8.62 2.13 26.21
C GLN A 68 -8.81 3.54 26.78
N LEU A 69 -8.96 3.67 28.10
CA LEU A 69 -9.06 4.97 28.77
C LEU A 69 -7.72 5.71 28.82
N LYS A 70 -6.65 4.96 29.07
CA LYS A 70 -5.28 5.49 29.18
C LYS A 70 -4.31 4.52 28.51
N PRO A 71 -3.93 4.78 27.24
CA PRO A 71 -2.94 3.98 26.55
C PRO A 71 -1.63 3.90 27.35
N GLY A 72 -1.14 2.68 27.57
CA GLY A 72 0.06 2.42 28.35
C GLY A 72 -0.13 2.49 29.89
N ASP A 73 -1.35 2.36 30.41
CA ASP A 73 -1.60 2.39 31.87
C ASP A 73 -0.76 1.35 32.65
N ALA A 74 -0.08 1.82 33.69
CA ALA A 74 0.74 1.01 34.58
C ALA A 74 -0.08 -0.04 35.34
N GLU A 75 -1.34 0.26 35.67
CA GLU A 75 -2.22 -0.73 36.30
C GLU A 75 -2.67 -1.81 35.31
N ALA A 76 -2.89 -1.45 34.03
CA ALA A 76 -3.15 -2.45 32.99
C ALA A 76 -1.95 -3.40 32.80
N LEU A 77 -0.72 -2.86 32.82
CA LEU A 77 0.50 -3.68 32.84
C LEU A 77 0.53 -4.64 34.03
N ALA A 78 0.22 -4.16 35.24
CA ALA A 78 0.23 -4.98 36.45
C ALA A 78 -0.82 -6.10 36.41
N LEU A 79 -2.04 -5.81 35.94
CA LEU A 79 -3.12 -6.78 35.78
C LEU A 79 -2.74 -7.89 34.78
N LEU A 80 -2.17 -7.53 33.63
CA LEU A 80 -1.78 -8.50 32.61
C LEU A 80 -0.54 -9.31 33.01
N GLN A 81 0.39 -8.70 33.74
CA GLN A 81 1.49 -9.45 34.35
C GLN A 81 1.00 -10.43 35.42
N LYS A 82 -0.04 -10.07 36.19
CA LYS A 82 -0.70 -11.01 37.12
C LYS A 82 -1.37 -12.14 36.34
N ALA A 83 -2.12 -11.84 35.27
CA ALA A 83 -2.76 -12.83 34.41
C ALA A 83 -1.74 -13.85 33.86
N LEU A 84 -0.62 -13.38 33.29
CA LEU A 84 0.43 -14.26 32.74
C LEU A 84 1.28 -14.97 33.82
N LYS A 85 1.26 -14.51 35.07
CA LYS A 85 1.82 -15.30 36.19
C LYS A 85 0.93 -16.48 36.55
N LEU A 86 -0.39 -16.32 36.44
CA LEU A 86 -1.37 -17.39 36.69
C LEU A 86 -1.38 -18.39 35.52
N GLU A 87 -1.38 -17.89 34.28
CA GLU A 87 -1.29 -18.71 33.08
C GLU A 87 -0.29 -18.14 32.07
N PRO A 88 0.97 -18.62 32.07
CA PRO A 88 2.03 -18.12 31.19
C PRO A 88 1.76 -18.29 29.69
N THR A 89 0.84 -19.18 29.33
CA THR A 89 0.47 -19.49 27.96
C THR A 89 -0.76 -18.72 27.49
N HIS A 90 -1.41 -17.89 28.30
CA HIS A 90 -2.66 -17.27 27.89
C HIS A 90 -2.47 -16.26 26.74
N LEU A 91 -2.94 -16.62 25.53
CA LEU A 91 -2.71 -15.85 24.30
C LEU A 91 -3.26 -14.42 24.41
N GLY A 92 -4.53 -14.26 24.82
CA GLY A 92 -5.18 -12.95 24.92
C GLY A 92 -4.44 -11.96 25.83
N ALA A 93 -4.01 -12.42 27.01
CA ALA A 93 -3.21 -11.64 27.95
C ALA A 93 -1.82 -11.27 27.36
N ALA A 94 -1.16 -12.20 26.65
CA ALA A 94 0.13 -11.94 26.01
C ALA A 94 0.01 -10.89 24.89
N LEU A 95 -0.99 -11.01 24.03
CA LEU A 95 -1.27 -10.06 22.96
C LEU A 95 -1.56 -8.66 23.51
N LEU A 96 -2.46 -8.56 24.48
CA LEU A 96 -2.84 -7.28 25.07
C LEU A 96 -1.67 -6.66 25.85
N LEU A 97 -0.85 -7.46 26.55
CA LEU A 97 0.32 -6.92 27.25
C LEU A 97 1.37 -6.39 26.27
N ALA A 98 1.58 -7.05 25.13
CA ALA A 98 2.47 -6.54 24.08
C ALA A 98 1.95 -5.22 23.47
N GLU A 99 0.64 -5.07 23.32
CA GLU A 99 0.00 -3.80 22.91
C GLU A 99 0.18 -2.71 23.97
N VAL A 100 -0.02 -3.03 25.25
CA VAL A 100 0.18 -2.07 26.35
C VAL A 100 1.65 -1.65 26.43
N TYR A 101 2.61 -2.56 26.25
CA TYR A 101 4.03 -2.22 26.17
C TYR A 101 4.35 -1.28 25.00
N GLN A 102 3.73 -1.46 23.83
CA GLN A 102 3.91 -0.54 22.69
C GLN A 102 3.42 0.87 23.03
N SER A 103 2.22 1.00 23.58
CA SER A 103 1.66 2.32 23.93
C SER A 103 2.42 2.98 25.10
N ALA A 104 2.98 2.17 26.00
CA ALA A 104 3.82 2.65 27.09
C ALA A 104 5.29 2.90 26.68
N ALA A 105 5.69 2.54 25.45
CA ALA A 105 7.09 2.58 25.05
C ALA A 105 7.61 4.01 24.94
N GLY A 106 6.88 4.95 24.32
CA GLY A 106 7.49 6.23 23.95
C GLY A 106 8.79 5.98 23.15
N ASP A 107 9.91 6.57 23.59
CA ASP A 107 11.26 6.32 23.04
C ASP A 107 12.00 5.13 23.71
N ASP A 108 11.36 4.42 24.65
CA ASP A 108 11.97 3.30 25.39
C ASP A 108 12.04 2.02 24.54
N ALA A 109 13.24 1.77 24.01
CA ALA A 109 13.57 0.55 23.28
C ALA A 109 13.37 -0.74 24.10
N GLU A 110 13.37 -0.69 25.43
CA GLU A 110 13.23 -1.88 26.27
C GLU A 110 11.79 -2.40 26.29
N ASN A 111 10.79 -1.53 26.30
CA ASN A 111 9.38 -1.95 26.23
C ASN A 111 9.04 -2.60 24.88
N MET A 112 9.60 -2.09 23.77
CA MET A 112 9.49 -2.72 22.46
C MET A 112 10.12 -4.13 22.44
N LYS A 113 11.31 -4.29 23.03
CA LYS A 113 11.95 -5.61 23.17
C LYS A 113 11.17 -6.57 24.08
N LYS A 114 10.49 -6.08 25.11
CA LYS A 114 9.61 -6.90 25.95
C LYS A 114 8.38 -7.37 25.17
N ALA A 115 7.76 -6.48 24.39
CA ALA A 115 6.65 -6.82 23.51
C ALA A 115 7.05 -7.91 22.49
N GLU A 116 8.20 -7.76 21.81
CA GLU A 116 8.68 -8.75 20.84
C GLU A 116 8.94 -10.11 21.48
N ARG A 117 9.64 -10.14 22.63
CA ARG A 117 9.88 -11.38 23.38
C ARG A 117 8.59 -12.07 23.80
N LEU A 118 7.59 -11.29 24.21
CA LEU A 118 6.30 -11.81 24.64
C LEU A 118 5.52 -12.43 23.47
N LEU A 119 5.47 -11.73 22.33
CA LEU A 119 4.78 -12.22 21.13
C LEU A 119 5.48 -13.44 20.51
N LYS A 120 6.82 -13.48 20.51
CA LYS A 120 7.58 -14.68 20.09
C LYS A 120 7.21 -15.90 20.93
N ARG A 121 7.15 -15.75 22.26
CA ARG A 121 6.67 -16.84 23.13
C ARG A 121 5.22 -17.21 22.86
N ALA A 122 4.36 -16.23 22.57
CA ALA A 122 2.95 -16.50 22.28
C ALA A 122 2.78 -17.39 21.04
N VAL A 123 3.52 -17.12 19.95
CA VAL A 123 3.48 -17.96 18.74
C VAL A 123 4.18 -19.31 18.91
N GLU A 124 5.17 -19.41 19.81
CA GLU A 124 5.78 -20.69 20.18
C GLU A 124 4.79 -21.59 20.93
N TYR A 125 3.98 -21.03 21.84
CA TYR A 125 2.96 -21.79 22.59
C TYR A 125 1.69 -22.06 21.76
N HIS A 126 1.33 -21.14 20.87
CA HIS A 126 0.14 -21.21 20.02
C HIS A 126 0.51 -21.07 18.54
N PRO A 127 1.22 -22.07 17.96
CA PRO A 127 1.70 -21.98 16.58
C PRO A 127 0.57 -21.89 15.55
N HIS A 128 -0.65 -22.32 15.92
CA HIS A 128 -1.83 -22.29 15.07
C HIS A 128 -2.79 -21.12 15.31
N ALA A 129 -2.44 -20.19 16.20
CA ALA A 129 -3.25 -18.99 16.42
C ALA A 129 -2.78 -17.85 15.53
N GLU A 130 -3.62 -17.43 14.59
CA GLU A 130 -3.26 -16.41 13.61
C GLU A 130 -2.94 -15.06 14.25
N GLU A 131 -3.63 -14.69 15.32
CA GLU A 131 -3.50 -13.36 15.92
C GLU A 131 -2.11 -13.17 16.54
N GLY A 132 -1.49 -14.24 17.05
CA GLY A 132 -0.11 -14.24 17.56
C GLY A 132 0.88 -13.79 16.50
N TRP A 133 0.83 -14.44 15.33
CA TRP A 133 1.72 -14.19 14.20
C TRP A 133 1.50 -12.81 13.60
N LEU A 134 0.24 -12.43 13.37
CA LEU A 134 -0.12 -11.13 12.80
C LEU A 134 0.30 -9.98 13.73
N ARG A 135 0.14 -10.12 15.05
CA ARG A 135 0.59 -9.11 16.02
C ARG A 135 2.10 -9.00 16.07
N LEU A 136 2.84 -10.11 15.97
CA LEU A 136 4.30 -10.09 15.91
C LEU A 136 4.81 -9.40 14.64
N ALA A 137 4.24 -9.74 13.48
CA ALA A 137 4.56 -9.09 12.22
C ALA A 137 4.29 -7.58 12.29
N GLN A 138 3.12 -7.16 12.78
CA GLN A 138 2.77 -5.74 12.96
C GLN A 138 3.74 -4.99 13.87
N LEU A 139 4.20 -5.61 14.96
CA LEU A 139 5.20 -5.01 15.85
C LEU A 139 6.52 -4.77 15.10
N LEU A 140 6.97 -5.75 14.31
CA LEU A 140 8.20 -5.64 13.52
C LEU A 140 8.10 -4.58 12.43
N GLU A 141 6.94 -4.45 11.79
CA GLU A 141 6.70 -3.39 10.81
C GLU A 141 6.74 -1.99 11.43
N LYS A 142 6.14 -1.81 12.62
CA LYS A 142 6.23 -0.54 13.36
C LYS A 142 7.66 -0.20 13.75
N ASP A 143 8.49 -1.21 13.99
CA ASP A 143 9.93 -1.07 14.23
C ASP A 143 10.74 -1.03 12.92
N LEU A 144 10.07 -0.98 11.76
CA LEU A 144 10.64 -0.86 10.41
C LEU A 144 11.53 -2.04 9.99
N ARG A 145 11.36 -3.17 10.67
CA ARG A 145 12.06 -4.42 10.40
C ARG A 145 11.24 -5.28 9.44
N TYR A 146 11.03 -4.75 8.23
CA TYR A 146 10.15 -5.34 7.23
C TYR A 146 10.54 -6.74 6.80
N ASP A 147 11.84 -6.98 6.54
CA ASP A 147 12.34 -8.32 6.21
C ASP A 147 12.05 -9.32 7.33
N ALA A 148 12.15 -8.89 8.59
CA ALA A 148 11.82 -9.74 9.72
C ALA A 148 10.31 -10.00 9.80
N ALA A 149 9.47 -9.00 9.53
CA ALA A 149 8.02 -9.17 9.50
C ALA A 149 7.59 -10.18 8.42
N ILE A 150 8.15 -10.08 7.21
CA ILE A 150 7.88 -11.02 6.10
C ILE A 150 8.34 -12.43 6.46
N ARG A 151 9.51 -12.58 7.10
CA ARG A 151 10.00 -13.90 7.57
C ARG A 151 9.08 -14.51 8.63
N ILE A 152 8.60 -13.71 9.59
CA ILE A 152 7.63 -14.19 10.58
C ILE A 152 6.33 -14.65 9.91
N LEU A 153 5.85 -13.93 8.90
CA LEU A 153 4.66 -14.34 8.13
C LEU A 153 4.93 -15.58 7.27
N ALA A 154 6.14 -15.73 6.74
CA ALA A 154 6.58 -16.93 6.01
C ALA A 154 6.62 -18.18 6.93
N ASP A 155 7.09 -18.03 8.16
CA ASP A 155 7.03 -19.11 9.15
C ASP A 155 5.57 -19.43 9.52
N ALA A 156 4.76 -18.40 9.75
CA ALA A 156 3.36 -18.53 10.11
C ALA A 156 2.53 -19.28 9.05
N ILE A 157 2.73 -18.97 7.77
CA ILE A 157 1.97 -19.57 6.67
C ILE A 157 2.35 -21.04 6.45
N LEU A 158 3.61 -21.42 6.69
CA LEU A 158 4.04 -22.81 6.60
C LEU A 158 3.47 -23.67 7.74
N LEU A 159 3.24 -23.07 8.92
CA LEU A 159 2.57 -23.73 10.04
C LEU A 159 1.04 -23.74 9.89
N ASN A 160 0.48 -22.75 9.19
CA ASN A 160 -0.96 -22.55 9.00
C ASN A 160 -1.30 -22.40 7.51
N PRO A 161 -1.07 -23.43 6.67
CA PRO A 161 -1.08 -23.30 5.21
C PRO A 161 -2.48 -23.06 4.62
N THR A 162 -3.54 -23.18 5.41
CA THR A 162 -4.93 -22.91 5.01
C THR A 162 -5.51 -21.66 5.64
N ASP A 163 -4.75 -20.93 6.46
CA ASP A 163 -5.23 -19.71 7.11
C ASP A 163 -5.25 -18.54 6.13
N ALA A 164 -6.44 -17.99 5.88
CA ALA A 164 -6.64 -16.95 4.87
C ALA A 164 -6.04 -15.60 5.28
N GLU A 165 -6.01 -15.28 6.58
CA GLU A 165 -5.54 -13.98 7.07
C GLU A 165 -4.02 -13.92 7.10
N ILE A 166 -3.34 -14.98 7.56
CA ILE A 166 -1.89 -15.13 7.44
C ILE A 166 -1.49 -15.13 5.96
N TYR A 167 -2.20 -15.90 5.13
CA TYR A 167 -1.95 -15.92 3.70
C TYR A 167 -2.01 -14.50 3.12
N ARG A 168 -3.11 -13.79 3.31
CA ARG A 168 -3.28 -12.42 2.83
C ARG A 168 -2.19 -11.48 3.32
N ALA A 169 -1.90 -11.51 4.63
CA ALA A 169 -0.85 -10.68 5.21
C ALA A 169 0.52 -10.98 4.57
N PHE A 170 0.89 -12.25 4.42
CA PHE A 170 2.14 -12.64 3.79
C PHE A 170 2.26 -12.13 2.35
N ILE A 171 1.22 -12.33 1.53
CA ILE A 171 1.19 -11.89 0.13
C ILE A 171 1.25 -10.36 0.02
N ASP A 172 0.38 -9.66 0.73
CA ASP A 172 0.27 -8.19 0.68
C ASP A 172 1.60 -7.54 1.10
N LYS A 173 2.19 -8.00 2.21
CA LYS A 173 3.47 -7.47 2.69
C LYS A 173 4.63 -7.82 1.77
N SER A 174 4.66 -9.04 1.21
CA SER A 174 5.70 -9.42 0.26
C SER A 174 5.67 -8.55 -1.00
N PHE A 175 4.50 -8.25 -1.55
CA PHE A 175 4.39 -7.34 -2.69
C PHE A 175 4.72 -5.89 -2.32
N TRP A 176 4.23 -5.42 -1.17
CA TRP A 176 4.48 -4.06 -0.72
C TRP A 176 5.96 -3.77 -0.49
N TYR A 177 6.70 -4.72 0.11
CA TYR A 177 8.13 -4.57 0.38
C TYR A 177 9.04 -5.17 -0.70
N SER A 178 8.49 -5.53 -1.86
CA SER A 178 9.26 -6.06 -3.00
C SER A 178 10.08 -7.33 -2.68
N ALA A 179 9.50 -8.23 -1.89
CA ALA A 179 10.09 -9.52 -1.50
C ALA A 179 9.63 -10.68 -2.40
N GLU A 180 9.35 -10.43 -3.68
CA GLU A 180 8.77 -11.44 -4.59
C GLU A 180 9.65 -12.69 -4.77
N SER A 181 10.98 -12.55 -4.71
CA SER A 181 11.90 -13.70 -4.83
C SER A 181 11.82 -14.63 -3.62
N ASP A 182 11.83 -14.08 -2.40
CA ASP A 182 11.68 -14.86 -1.15
C ASP A 182 10.28 -15.47 -1.05
N MET A 183 9.27 -14.71 -1.49
CA MET A 183 7.88 -15.16 -1.55
C MET A 183 7.72 -16.41 -2.42
N ILE A 184 8.34 -16.47 -3.61
CA ILE A 184 8.29 -17.65 -4.48
C ILE A 184 8.81 -18.90 -3.76
N PHE A 185 9.91 -18.77 -3.01
CA PHE A 185 10.49 -19.91 -2.27
C PHE A 185 9.53 -20.46 -1.20
N VAL A 186 8.83 -19.58 -0.48
CA VAL A 186 7.83 -19.96 0.52
C VAL A 186 6.61 -20.60 -0.15
N LEU A 187 6.13 -20.03 -1.27
CA LEU A 187 4.98 -20.56 -2.01
C LEU A 187 5.28 -21.94 -2.61
N ASP A 188 6.52 -22.20 -3.04
CA ASP A 188 6.95 -23.53 -3.48
C ASP A 188 6.91 -24.54 -2.34
N SER A 189 7.34 -24.12 -1.15
CA SER A 189 7.24 -24.96 0.05
C SER A 189 5.77 -25.25 0.39
N LEU A 190 4.88 -24.26 0.28
CA LEU A 190 3.43 -24.45 0.48
C LEU A 190 2.81 -25.42 -0.54
N THR A 191 3.24 -25.38 -1.81
CA THR A 191 2.78 -26.35 -2.82
C THR A 191 3.11 -27.79 -2.43
N THR A 192 4.21 -28.03 -1.71
CA THR A 192 4.53 -29.38 -1.21
C THR A 192 3.68 -29.81 -0.02
N LEU A 193 3.15 -28.85 0.75
CA LEU A 193 2.32 -29.10 1.94
C LEU A 193 0.83 -29.22 1.58
N LEU A 194 0.38 -28.50 0.56
CA LEU A 194 -1.01 -28.46 0.13
C LEU A 194 -1.25 -29.42 -1.02
N SER A 195 -2.10 -30.42 -0.81
CA SER A 195 -2.41 -31.40 -1.84
C SER A 195 -3.01 -30.77 -3.11
N TYR A 196 -3.86 -29.73 -2.97
CA TYR A 196 -4.50 -29.01 -4.07
C TYR A 196 -4.95 -27.61 -3.61
N SER A 197 -4.23 -26.54 -3.98
CA SER A 197 -4.66 -25.16 -3.72
C SER A 197 -4.15 -24.22 -4.82
N HIS A 198 -5.04 -23.39 -5.38
CA HIS A 198 -4.70 -22.46 -6.47
C HIS A 198 -4.33 -21.04 -6.03
N PRO A 199 -4.86 -20.47 -4.92
CA PRO A 199 -4.51 -19.09 -4.52
C PRO A 199 -2.99 -18.84 -4.49
N HIS A 200 -2.23 -19.71 -3.84
CA HIS A 200 -0.78 -19.56 -3.70
C HIS A 200 -0.04 -19.69 -5.04
N LEU A 201 -0.56 -20.50 -5.97
CA LEU A 201 0.00 -20.63 -7.33
C LEU A 201 -0.30 -19.41 -8.20
N ILE A 202 -1.46 -18.77 -8.03
CA ILE A 202 -1.78 -17.49 -8.70
C ILE A 202 -0.88 -16.39 -8.14
N ALA A 203 -0.68 -16.33 -6.81
CA ALA A 203 0.24 -15.37 -6.22
C ALA A 203 1.69 -15.62 -6.65
N LYS A 204 2.11 -16.87 -6.82
CA LYS A 204 3.41 -17.22 -7.42
C LYS A 204 3.51 -16.71 -8.86
N ALA A 205 2.46 -16.89 -9.67
CA ALA A 205 2.41 -16.36 -11.03
C ALA A 205 2.51 -14.83 -11.05
N GLU A 206 1.89 -14.13 -10.09
CA GLU A 206 2.00 -12.68 -9.96
C GLU A 206 3.41 -12.24 -9.54
N ALA A 207 4.03 -12.94 -8.59
CA ALA A 207 5.43 -12.69 -8.21
C ALA A 207 6.38 -12.86 -9.39
N LEU A 208 6.20 -13.92 -10.19
CA LEU A 208 6.96 -14.13 -11.44
C LEU A 208 6.72 -12.99 -12.43
N PHE A 209 5.47 -12.55 -12.61
CA PHE A 209 5.16 -11.41 -13.47
C PHE A 209 5.86 -10.13 -13.01
N ARG A 210 5.80 -9.81 -11.71
CA ARG A 210 6.45 -8.62 -11.12
C ARG A 210 7.98 -8.65 -11.24
N LEU A 211 8.59 -9.83 -11.17
CA LEU A 211 10.03 -10.05 -11.44
C LEU A 211 10.37 -10.03 -12.94
N ASN A 212 9.39 -9.77 -13.80
CA ASN A 212 9.50 -9.77 -15.25
C ASN A 212 9.81 -11.15 -15.89
N ASP A 213 9.54 -12.23 -15.16
CA ASP A 213 9.56 -13.61 -15.67
C ASP A 213 8.21 -13.94 -16.36
N VAL A 214 7.81 -13.09 -17.31
CA VAL A 214 6.48 -13.09 -17.96
C VAL A 214 6.12 -14.44 -18.57
N GLN A 215 7.09 -15.11 -19.20
CA GLN A 215 6.88 -16.43 -19.80
C GLN A 215 6.58 -17.53 -18.77
N LYS A 216 7.26 -17.52 -17.62
CA LYS A 216 6.99 -18.48 -16.54
C LYS A 216 5.65 -18.20 -15.89
N SER A 217 5.31 -16.93 -15.70
CA SER A 217 3.98 -16.52 -15.22
C SER A 217 2.88 -17.04 -16.15
N LYS A 218 3.03 -16.84 -17.47
CA LYS A 218 2.07 -17.33 -18.48
C LYS A 218 1.92 -18.85 -18.45
N ALA A 219 3.04 -19.58 -18.43
CA ALA A 219 3.03 -21.05 -18.39
C ALA A 219 2.32 -21.58 -17.14
N LEU A 220 2.52 -20.94 -15.99
CA LEU A 220 1.83 -21.31 -14.75
C LEU A 220 0.33 -20.99 -14.82
N LEU A 221 -0.07 -19.83 -15.35
CA LEU A 221 -1.50 -19.52 -15.52
C LEU A 221 -2.21 -20.46 -16.48
N ASP A 222 -1.54 -20.87 -17.56
CA ASP A 222 -2.09 -21.83 -18.51
C ASP A 222 -2.31 -23.21 -17.89
N SER A 223 -1.41 -23.66 -17.00
CA SER A 223 -1.60 -24.93 -16.28
C SER A 223 -2.76 -24.88 -15.27
N LEU A 224 -3.09 -23.70 -14.75
CA LEU A 224 -4.19 -23.48 -13.80
C LEU A 224 -5.54 -23.27 -14.48
N ARG A 225 -5.58 -22.98 -15.79
CA ARG A 225 -6.80 -22.53 -16.49
C ARG A 225 -7.97 -23.51 -16.44
N SER A 226 -7.70 -24.81 -16.36
CA SER A 226 -8.74 -25.85 -16.25
C SER A 226 -9.31 -26.02 -14.84
N PHE A 227 -8.68 -25.42 -13.83
CA PHE A 227 -9.04 -25.57 -12.41
C PHE A 227 -9.04 -24.20 -11.71
N ILE A 228 -10.06 -23.37 -11.99
CA ILE A 228 -10.18 -22.04 -11.38
C ILE A 228 -11.29 -22.06 -10.34
N TYR A 229 -10.95 -21.89 -9.07
CA TYR A 229 -11.93 -21.78 -7.98
C TYR A 229 -12.69 -20.45 -8.06
N LYS A 230 -13.94 -20.45 -7.60
CA LYS A 230 -14.85 -19.31 -7.73
C LYS A 230 -14.27 -18.02 -7.12
N ASP A 231 -13.66 -18.13 -5.95
CA ASP A 231 -13.05 -17.05 -5.15
C ASP A 231 -11.77 -16.46 -5.76
N THR A 232 -11.13 -17.18 -6.69
CA THR A 232 -9.86 -16.75 -7.33
C THR A 232 -10.03 -16.33 -8.78
N LYS A 233 -11.25 -16.43 -9.34
CA LYS A 233 -11.52 -16.11 -10.75
C LYS A 233 -11.10 -14.70 -11.13
N THR A 234 -11.46 -13.71 -10.32
CA THR A 234 -11.14 -12.30 -10.60
C THR A 234 -9.63 -12.10 -10.66
N HIS A 235 -8.91 -12.55 -9.64
CA HIS A 235 -7.45 -12.44 -9.56
C HIS A 235 -6.77 -13.17 -10.71
N PHE A 236 -7.19 -14.40 -10.99
CA PHE A 236 -6.66 -15.21 -12.09
C PHE A 236 -6.82 -14.51 -13.44
N TYR A 237 -8.04 -14.12 -13.81
CA TYR A 237 -8.29 -13.53 -15.12
C TYR A 237 -7.66 -12.14 -15.26
N LEU A 238 -7.60 -11.36 -14.18
CA LEU A 238 -6.93 -10.07 -14.21
C LEU A 238 -5.43 -10.22 -14.41
N LEU A 239 -4.80 -11.19 -13.73
CA LEU A 239 -3.39 -11.50 -13.91
C LEU A 239 -3.09 -12.06 -15.31
N ASP A 240 -3.95 -12.95 -15.82
CA ASP A 240 -3.84 -13.47 -17.19
C ASP A 240 -3.94 -12.34 -18.23
N ALA A 241 -4.83 -11.36 -17.99
CA ALA A 241 -4.91 -10.16 -18.83
C ALA A 241 -3.59 -9.37 -18.82
N LYS A 242 -3.05 -9.07 -17.63
CA LYS A 242 -1.77 -8.36 -17.46
C LYS A 242 -0.63 -9.05 -18.22
N VAL A 243 -0.53 -10.38 -18.08
CA VAL A 243 0.51 -11.18 -18.75
C VAL A 243 0.31 -11.15 -20.27
N CYS A 244 -0.91 -11.32 -20.77
CA CYS A 244 -1.20 -11.24 -22.21
C CYS A 244 -0.86 -9.86 -22.80
N PHE A 245 -1.20 -8.77 -22.11
CA PHE A 245 -0.86 -7.41 -22.57
C PHE A 245 0.65 -7.18 -22.66
N GLU A 246 1.42 -7.69 -21.70
CA GLU A 246 2.88 -7.62 -21.72
C GLU A 246 3.49 -8.46 -22.85
N LEU A 247 2.81 -9.54 -23.25
CA LEU A 247 3.19 -10.36 -24.40
C LEU A 247 2.66 -9.82 -25.75
N PHE A 248 2.06 -8.62 -25.77
CA PHE A 248 1.43 -8.02 -26.95
C PHE A 248 0.32 -8.89 -27.56
N GLN A 249 -0.34 -9.71 -26.73
CA GLN A 249 -1.49 -10.54 -27.10
C GLN A 249 -2.79 -9.81 -26.72
N ASP A 250 -3.02 -8.64 -27.31
CA ASP A 250 -4.01 -7.68 -26.83
C ASP A 250 -5.45 -8.21 -26.88
N ASP A 251 -5.84 -8.97 -27.91
CA ASP A 251 -7.17 -9.60 -28.00
C ASP A 251 -7.42 -10.60 -26.86
N ALA A 252 -6.42 -11.45 -26.58
CA ALA A 252 -6.49 -12.41 -25.48
C ALA A 252 -6.51 -11.70 -24.12
N GLY A 253 -5.69 -10.65 -23.97
CA GLY A 253 -5.65 -9.82 -22.78
C GLY A 253 -6.98 -9.12 -22.51
N LEU A 254 -7.61 -8.53 -23.53
CA LEU A 254 -8.93 -7.89 -23.41
C LEU A 254 -10.02 -8.90 -23.06
N ALA A 255 -10.00 -10.09 -23.68
CA ALA A 255 -10.93 -11.16 -23.36
C ALA A 255 -10.80 -11.60 -21.88
N SER A 256 -9.57 -11.76 -21.38
CA SER A 256 -9.33 -12.10 -19.98
C SER A 256 -9.67 -10.94 -19.04
N TYR A 257 -9.39 -9.70 -19.41
CA TYR A 257 -9.75 -8.52 -18.63
C TYR A 257 -11.26 -8.46 -18.38
N TRP A 258 -12.08 -8.59 -19.44
CA TRP A 258 -13.53 -8.57 -19.28
C TRP A 258 -14.09 -9.80 -18.56
N LYS A 259 -13.44 -10.96 -18.66
CA LYS A 259 -13.76 -12.12 -17.79
C LYS A 259 -13.49 -11.82 -16.32
N ALA A 260 -12.40 -11.12 -16.01
CA ALA A 260 -12.11 -10.69 -14.64
C ALA A 260 -13.18 -9.73 -14.13
N VAL A 261 -13.58 -8.74 -14.95
CA VAL A 261 -14.63 -7.78 -14.59
C VAL A 261 -15.96 -8.48 -14.32
N SER A 262 -16.36 -9.43 -15.17
CA SER A 262 -17.59 -10.20 -14.98
C SER A 262 -17.51 -11.23 -13.84
N ALA A 263 -16.31 -11.55 -13.34
CA ALA A 263 -16.10 -12.45 -12.22
C ALA A 263 -16.20 -11.75 -10.84
N VAL A 264 -16.22 -10.41 -10.81
CA VAL A 264 -16.31 -9.62 -9.58
C VAL A 264 -17.62 -9.90 -8.84
N THR A 265 -17.52 -10.33 -7.59
CA THR A 265 -18.66 -10.63 -6.72
C THR A 265 -18.74 -9.71 -5.50
N ASP A 266 -17.61 -9.23 -4.99
CA ASP A 266 -17.55 -8.44 -3.76
C ASP A 266 -16.56 -7.27 -3.83
N SER A 267 -16.33 -6.61 -2.70
CA SER A 267 -15.39 -5.49 -2.59
C SER A 267 -13.91 -5.92 -2.61
N LEU A 268 -13.60 -7.17 -2.25
CA LEU A 268 -12.25 -7.72 -2.31
C LEU A 268 -11.84 -7.93 -3.77
N ASP A 269 -12.74 -8.49 -4.58
CA ASP A 269 -12.58 -8.63 -6.02
C ASP A 269 -12.29 -7.29 -6.71
N ARG A 270 -13.05 -6.24 -6.34
CA ARG A 270 -12.83 -4.88 -6.86
C ARG A 270 -11.46 -4.33 -6.50
N ARG A 271 -10.92 -4.66 -5.32
CA ARG A 271 -9.61 -4.17 -4.87
C ARG A 271 -8.48 -4.56 -5.82
N HIS A 272 -8.58 -5.73 -6.46
CA HIS A 272 -7.59 -6.15 -7.46
C HIS A 272 -7.44 -5.14 -8.62
N PHE A 273 -8.54 -4.49 -9.03
CA PHE A 273 -8.50 -3.45 -10.06
C PHE A 273 -8.03 -2.11 -9.51
N LEU A 274 -8.43 -1.75 -8.28
CA LEU A 274 -8.11 -0.45 -7.69
C LEU A 274 -6.60 -0.17 -7.69
N HIS A 275 -5.79 -1.17 -7.34
CA HIS A 275 -4.34 -1.05 -7.29
C HIS A 275 -3.71 -0.72 -8.66
N ASP A 276 -4.37 -1.06 -9.77
CA ASP A 276 -3.90 -0.76 -11.12
C ASP A 276 -4.52 0.52 -11.69
N LEU A 277 -5.75 0.85 -11.28
CA LEU A 277 -6.53 1.96 -11.85
C LEU A 277 -6.38 3.27 -11.07
N CYS A 278 -6.02 3.23 -9.79
CA CYS A 278 -5.96 4.42 -8.91
C CYS A 278 -5.18 5.59 -9.55
N TYR A 279 -4.12 5.28 -10.29
CA TYR A 279 -3.26 6.26 -10.97
C TYR A 279 -3.96 7.12 -12.02
N ILE A 280 -5.09 6.68 -12.58
CA ILE A 280 -5.81 7.40 -13.63
C ILE A 280 -7.24 7.78 -13.21
N MET A 281 -7.62 7.51 -11.96
CA MET A 281 -8.93 7.84 -11.41
C MET A 281 -9.00 9.29 -10.93
N THR A 282 -10.15 9.91 -11.15
CA THR A 282 -10.57 11.13 -10.44
C THR A 282 -11.09 10.80 -9.04
N SER A 283 -11.16 11.78 -8.13
CA SER A 283 -11.74 11.56 -6.78
C SER A 283 -13.21 11.14 -6.84
N GLU A 284 -13.98 11.65 -7.81
CA GLU A 284 -15.36 11.22 -8.04
C GLU A 284 -15.43 9.75 -8.50
N GLU A 285 -14.57 9.34 -9.43
CA GLU A 285 -14.51 7.94 -9.87
C GLU A 285 -14.11 7.02 -8.71
N TYR A 286 -13.20 7.46 -7.83
CA TYR A 286 -12.79 6.72 -6.65
C TYR A 286 -13.91 6.55 -5.63
N ALA A 287 -14.61 7.63 -5.28
CA ALA A 287 -15.75 7.59 -4.37
C ALA A 287 -16.83 6.62 -4.87
N ASN A 288 -17.05 6.57 -6.19
CA ASN A 288 -18.03 5.68 -6.81
C ASN A 288 -17.52 4.24 -7.05
N PHE A 289 -16.22 3.98 -6.94
CA PHE A 289 -15.63 2.66 -7.23
C PHE A 289 -16.14 1.57 -6.28
N SER A 290 -16.27 1.93 -5.00
CA SER A 290 -16.78 1.05 -3.94
C SER A 290 -18.31 1.07 -3.83
N ALA A 291 -19.00 1.92 -4.60
CA ALA A 291 -20.45 2.03 -4.53
C ALA A 291 -21.11 0.70 -4.94
N PRO A 292 -22.16 0.24 -4.22
CA PRO A 292 -22.97 -0.88 -4.66
C PRO A 292 -23.54 -0.61 -6.05
N GLY A 293 -23.49 -1.60 -6.95
CA GLY A 293 -23.97 -1.44 -8.32
C GLY A 293 -23.24 -2.30 -9.34
N ASP A 294 -23.63 -2.12 -10.59
CA ASP A 294 -23.08 -2.83 -11.75
C ASP A 294 -21.64 -2.37 -12.02
N PHE A 295 -20.69 -3.13 -11.47
CA PHE A 295 -19.26 -2.86 -11.61
C PHE A 295 -18.79 -2.98 -13.07
N GLN A 296 -19.40 -3.88 -13.85
CA GLN A 296 -19.08 -4.05 -15.26
C GLN A 296 -19.46 -2.81 -16.06
N ARG A 297 -20.67 -2.27 -15.83
CA ARG A 297 -21.09 -1.00 -16.43
C ARG A 297 -20.22 0.17 -15.98
N TYR A 298 -19.85 0.22 -14.70
CA TYR A 298 -18.94 1.25 -14.19
C TYR A 298 -17.61 1.22 -14.96
N LEU A 299 -16.95 0.06 -15.07
CA LEU A 299 -15.67 -0.06 -15.78
C LEU A 299 -15.79 0.18 -17.29
N ALA A 300 -16.91 -0.20 -17.91
CA ALA A 300 -17.17 0.12 -19.32
C ALA A 300 -17.22 1.63 -19.55
N LEU A 301 -17.92 2.39 -18.69
CA LEU A 301 -17.96 3.85 -18.78
C LEU A 301 -16.62 4.50 -18.44
N PHE A 302 -15.91 3.96 -17.45
CA PHE A 302 -14.58 4.41 -17.05
C PHE A 302 -13.60 4.36 -18.23
N TRP A 303 -13.57 3.24 -18.96
CA TRP A 303 -12.69 3.06 -20.11
C TRP A 303 -13.17 3.81 -21.35
N ARG A 304 -14.48 3.87 -21.61
CA ARG A 304 -15.04 4.62 -22.74
C ARG A 304 -14.63 6.10 -22.73
N ARG A 305 -14.51 6.71 -21.56
CA ARG A 305 -14.02 8.12 -21.43
C ARG A 305 -12.54 8.29 -21.80
N ARG A 306 -11.79 7.19 -21.85
CA ARG A 306 -10.34 7.14 -22.08
C ARG A 306 -10.00 6.41 -23.39
N ASP A 307 -11.02 6.12 -24.20
CA ASP A 307 -10.88 5.42 -25.46
C ASP A 307 -10.24 6.33 -26.52
N PRO A 308 -9.07 5.97 -27.07
CA PRO A 308 -8.40 6.78 -28.06
C PRO A 308 -9.09 6.69 -29.42
N ASP A 309 -9.77 5.57 -29.72
CA ASP A 309 -10.42 5.32 -31.00
C ASP A 309 -11.76 4.61 -30.81
N LEU A 310 -12.84 5.39 -30.82
CA LEU A 310 -14.21 4.85 -30.74
C LEU A 310 -14.63 4.05 -31.97
N ALA A 311 -13.80 4.00 -33.04
CA ALA A 311 -14.06 3.22 -34.24
C ALA A 311 -13.61 1.76 -34.11
N THR A 312 -12.76 1.43 -33.12
CA THR A 312 -12.43 0.04 -32.82
C THR A 312 -13.36 -0.48 -31.71
N PRO A 313 -13.80 -1.75 -31.79
CA PRO A 313 -14.59 -2.34 -30.70
C PRO A 313 -13.73 -2.61 -29.46
N ALA A 314 -12.41 -2.59 -29.60
CA ALA A 314 -11.43 -2.91 -28.58
C ALA A 314 -10.77 -1.62 -28.10
N ASN A 315 -11.04 -1.20 -26.87
CA ASN A 315 -10.41 -0.03 -26.28
C ASN A 315 -8.91 -0.30 -26.03
N GLU A 316 -8.02 0.17 -26.92
CA GLU A 316 -6.58 -0.12 -26.88
C GLU A 316 -5.91 0.49 -25.66
N ARG A 317 -6.52 1.52 -25.05
CA ARG A 317 -6.01 2.14 -23.84
C ARG A 317 -5.97 1.18 -22.67
N ILE A 318 -6.79 0.12 -22.63
CA ILE A 318 -6.74 -0.89 -21.56
C ILE A 318 -5.40 -1.65 -21.61
N ALA A 319 -5.06 -2.24 -22.76
CA ALA A 319 -3.81 -2.99 -22.93
C ALA A 319 -2.59 -2.10 -22.67
N GLU A 320 -2.63 -0.91 -23.23
CA GLU A 320 -1.62 0.11 -23.08
C GLU A 320 -1.45 0.57 -21.62
N HIS A 321 -2.54 0.72 -20.87
CA HIS A 321 -2.51 1.04 -19.43
C HIS A 321 -1.75 -0.01 -18.63
N TYR A 322 -2.09 -1.29 -18.82
CA TYR A 322 -1.46 -2.36 -18.06
C TYR A 322 0.03 -2.52 -18.39
N ARG A 323 0.43 -2.31 -19.64
CA ARG A 323 1.85 -2.20 -20.02
C ARG A 323 2.54 -1.04 -19.31
N ARG A 324 1.91 0.14 -19.24
CA ARG A 324 2.47 1.29 -18.51
C ARG A 324 2.62 1.03 -17.02
N VAL A 325 1.61 0.43 -16.38
CA VAL A 325 1.64 0.09 -14.95
C VAL A 325 2.76 -0.91 -14.68
N HIS A 326 2.92 -1.93 -15.53
CA HIS A 326 4.01 -2.91 -15.40
C HIS A 326 5.39 -2.25 -15.54
N TYR A 327 5.58 -1.43 -16.58
CA TYR A 327 6.82 -0.67 -16.75
C TYR A 327 7.09 0.25 -15.54
N ALA A 328 6.09 1.00 -15.08
CA ALA A 328 6.26 1.93 -13.97
C ALA A 328 6.61 1.20 -12.67
N ARG A 329 5.97 0.06 -12.36
CA ARG A 329 6.32 -0.75 -11.18
C ARG A 329 7.71 -1.38 -11.26
N ARG A 330 8.35 -1.43 -12.42
CA ARG A 330 9.72 -1.93 -12.55
C ARG A 330 10.76 -0.82 -12.42
N ASN A 331 10.41 0.39 -12.85
CA ASN A 331 11.38 1.49 -12.99
C ASN A 331 11.21 2.60 -11.95
N PHE A 332 10.02 2.72 -11.35
CA PHE A 332 9.57 3.88 -10.56
C PHE A 332 8.80 3.46 -9.31
N ARG A 333 9.15 2.30 -8.72
CA ARG A 333 8.59 1.89 -7.42
C ARG A 333 9.02 2.87 -6.35
N ARG A 334 8.09 3.21 -5.46
CA ARG A 334 8.41 3.91 -4.23
C ARG A 334 9.13 2.94 -3.30
N TYR A 335 10.37 3.24 -2.90
CA TYR A 335 11.09 2.42 -1.93
C TYR A 335 10.45 2.51 -0.54
N VAL A 336 10.60 1.42 0.21
CA VAL A 336 10.00 1.18 1.53
C VAL A 336 10.22 2.36 2.48
N PRO A 337 9.24 2.72 3.31
CA PRO A 337 9.45 3.76 4.28
C PRO A 337 10.50 3.35 5.33
N ASP A 338 11.74 3.84 5.31
CA ASP A 338 12.49 3.90 6.57
C ASP A 338 11.80 4.91 7.52
N ARG A 339 12.20 5.03 8.79
CA ARG A 339 11.62 5.96 9.80
C ARG A 339 11.57 7.40 9.28
N TYR A 340 12.49 7.71 8.37
CA TYR A 340 12.57 8.98 7.66
C TYR A 340 11.52 9.15 6.56
N ASN A 341 11.08 8.08 5.91
CA ASN A 341 10.23 8.12 4.72
C ASN A 341 8.73 8.35 4.99
N GLU A 342 8.21 7.99 6.18
CA GLU A 342 6.83 8.38 6.56
C GLU A 342 6.70 9.90 6.73
N THR A 343 7.70 10.53 7.37
CA THR A 343 7.78 12.01 7.37
C THR A 343 8.13 12.60 6.00
N LEU A 344 8.68 11.80 5.07
CA LEU A 344 8.91 12.22 3.69
C LEU A 344 7.66 12.17 2.83
N LEU A 345 6.71 11.25 3.04
CA LEU A 345 5.41 11.30 2.34
C LEU A 345 4.73 12.66 2.49
N GLU A 346 4.73 13.25 3.68
CA GLU A 346 4.21 14.60 3.93
C GLU A 346 5.15 15.70 3.42
N ARG A 347 6.48 15.51 3.53
CA ARG A 347 7.49 16.50 3.13
C ARG A 347 7.78 16.57 1.63
N ASP A 348 7.60 15.49 0.87
CA ASP A 348 7.78 15.44 -0.59
C ASP A 348 6.83 16.45 -1.25
N HIS A 349 5.62 16.59 -0.72
CA HIS A 349 4.65 17.60 -1.13
C HIS A 349 4.91 18.97 -0.49
N TYR A 350 5.43 19.04 0.75
CA TYR A 350 5.74 20.30 1.44
C TYR A 350 6.94 21.04 0.82
N HIS A 351 7.97 20.32 0.36
CA HIS A 351 9.16 20.90 -0.26
C HIS A 351 8.92 21.44 -1.67
N ALA A 352 8.00 20.84 -2.43
CA ALA A 352 7.56 21.40 -3.72
C ALA A 352 6.94 22.81 -3.55
N GLY A 353 6.40 23.14 -2.37
CA GLY A 353 5.76 24.43 -2.09
C GLY A 353 6.60 25.47 -1.32
N ALA A 354 7.75 25.12 -0.72
CA ALA A 354 8.52 26.10 0.07
C ALA A 354 9.97 25.67 0.36
N MET A 355 10.93 26.48 -0.09
CA MET A 355 12.20 26.67 0.59
C MET A 355 12.35 28.15 0.97
N ASP A 356 11.90 28.52 2.17
CA ASP A 356 12.43 29.70 2.88
C ASP A 356 13.09 29.23 4.19
N PRO A 357 14.41 29.38 4.36
CA PRO A 357 15.13 28.96 5.55
C PRO A 357 14.79 29.73 6.84
N ASN A 358 14.00 30.81 6.82
CA ASN A 358 13.75 31.65 8.00
C ASN A 358 12.27 31.92 8.33
N SER A 359 11.31 31.15 7.81
CA SER A 359 9.87 31.41 8.03
C SER A 359 9.43 31.21 9.50
N PRO A 360 8.97 32.26 10.23
CA PRO A 360 8.68 32.17 11.67
C PRO A 360 7.29 31.68 12.09
N ASP A 361 6.26 31.58 11.23
CA ASP A 361 4.92 31.12 11.65
C ASP A 361 4.02 30.87 10.42
N ARG A 362 3.70 29.64 10.03
CA ARG A 362 2.62 28.74 10.54
C ARG A 362 1.17 29.19 10.40
N THR A 363 0.81 30.40 9.97
CA THR A 363 -0.61 30.81 10.02
C THR A 363 -1.18 31.66 8.88
N ALA A 364 -0.50 31.84 7.75
CA ALA A 364 -1.06 32.56 6.60
C ALA A 364 -1.17 31.67 5.35
N THR A 365 -2.26 30.93 5.29
CA THR A 365 -2.96 30.54 4.07
C THR A 365 -2.74 31.51 2.90
N LEU A 366 -2.38 30.94 1.74
CA LEU A 366 -3.20 31.03 0.53
C LEU A 366 -3.93 32.38 0.32
N ARG A 367 -3.20 33.50 0.31
CA ARG A 367 -3.71 34.79 -0.13
C ARG A 367 -2.76 35.43 -1.12
N ASN A 368 -2.77 34.83 -2.31
CA ASN A 368 -2.64 35.42 -3.65
C ASN A 368 -2.47 34.20 -4.59
N ALA A 369 -3.49 33.61 -5.23
CA ALA A 369 -4.61 34.27 -5.89
C ALA A 369 -4.16 35.52 -6.67
N GLY A 370 -3.20 35.32 -7.58
CA GLY A 370 -2.95 36.21 -8.70
C GLY A 370 -2.68 35.32 -9.92
N SER A 371 -3.70 34.76 -10.55
CA SER A 371 -4.18 35.30 -11.83
C SER A 371 -3.03 35.81 -12.71
N GLY A 372 -2.31 34.88 -13.32
CA GLY A 372 -1.29 35.15 -14.32
C GLY A 372 -1.36 34.10 -15.41
N ALA A 373 -2.56 33.85 -15.94
CA ALA A 373 -2.70 33.17 -17.21
C ALA A 373 -1.86 33.92 -18.25
N TRP A 374 -0.73 33.36 -18.65
CA TRP A 374 -0.04 33.79 -19.86
C TRP A 374 -0.81 33.24 -21.06
N ILE A 375 -2.04 33.70 -21.28
CA ILE A 375 -2.63 33.67 -22.61
C ILE A 375 -2.12 34.91 -23.33
N LYS A 376 -1.01 34.76 -24.04
CA LYS A 376 -0.70 35.56 -25.22
C LYS A 376 0.02 34.70 -26.25
N HIS A 377 -0.81 33.90 -26.93
CA HIS A 377 -0.61 33.34 -28.27
C HIS A 377 0.72 32.60 -28.51
N GLY A 378 0.78 31.34 -28.04
CA GLY A 378 1.78 30.35 -28.47
C GLY A 378 2.29 29.44 -27.34
N VAL A 379 1.72 28.23 -27.25
CA VAL A 379 2.08 27.08 -26.39
C VAL A 379 2.00 27.33 -24.87
N GLU A 380 0.96 26.77 -24.24
CA GLU A 380 0.74 26.78 -22.78
C GLU A 380 1.60 25.67 -22.14
N VAL A 381 2.75 26.03 -21.56
CA VAL A 381 3.59 25.10 -20.79
C VAL A 381 3.09 25.07 -19.36
N LYS A 382 2.48 23.95 -18.94
CA LYS A 382 2.07 23.73 -17.54
C LYS A 382 3.24 23.20 -16.73
N VAL A 383 3.53 23.80 -15.58
CA VAL A 383 4.67 23.47 -14.71
C VAL A 383 4.18 23.08 -13.31
N GLY A 384 4.71 21.97 -12.77
CA GLY A 384 4.73 21.62 -11.34
C GLY A 384 3.42 21.81 -10.56
N ASP A 385 3.35 22.87 -9.76
CA ASP A 385 2.34 23.09 -8.71
C ASP A 385 0.91 23.28 -9.24
N ASP A 386 0.72 23.90 -10.41
CA ASP A 386 -0.61 24.05 -11.03
C ASP A 386 -1.20 22.69 -11.44
N PHE A 387 -0.35 21.66 -11.55
CA PHE A 387 -0.69 20.32 -11.98
C PHE A 387 -0.85 19.35 -10.80
N ILE A 388 -0.01 19.43 -9.75
CA ILE A 388 0.02 18.45 -8.65
C ILE A 388 -1.29 18.41 -7.85
N ASN A 389 -1.84 19.57 -7.48
CA ASN A 389 -3.05 19.64 -6.65
C ASN A 389 -4.33 19.23 -7.39
N THR A 390 -4.33 19.27 -8.73
CA THR A 390 -5.45 18.80 -9.57
C THR A 390 -5.32 17.33 -9.98
N LEU A 391 -4.16 16.71 -9.74
CA LEU A 391 -3.80 15.38 -10.22
C LEU A 391 -3.93 14.28 -9.16
N LEU A 392 -3.78 14.56 -7.87
CA LEU A 392 -3.80 13.53 -6.84
C LEU A 392 -5.23 13.31 -6.35
N SER A 393 -5.87 12.25 -6.86
CA SER A 393 -7.16 11.80 -6.32
C SER A 393 -6.96 11.04 -5.01
N ASP A 394 -8.01 10.98 -4.20
CA ASP A 394 -8.03 10.22 -2.94
C ASP A 394 -7.62 8.74 -3.14
N ALA A 395 -7.83 8.19 -4.35
CA ALA A 395 -7.42 6.85 -4.71
C ALA A 395 -5.92 6.61 -4.58
N ILE A 396 -5.13 7.62 -4.98
CA ILE A 396 -3.67 7.54 -5.04
C ILE A 396 -3.11 7.51 -3.62
N TYR A 397 -3.52 8.45 -2.76
CA TYR A 397 -3.03 8.50 -1.38
C TYR A 397 -3.21 7.18 -0.62
N ALA A 398 -4.31 6.47 -0.87
CA ALA A 398 -4.61 5.23 -0.18
C ALA A 398 -3.89 3.98 -0.75
N ASN A 399 -3.40 3.99 -2.00
CA ASN A 399 -2.98 2.76 -2.71
C ASN A 399 -1.71 2.90 -3.56
N ARG A 400 -0.87 3.91 -3.29
CA ARG A 400 0.26 4.27 -4.15
C ARG A 400 1.53 3.46 -3.84
N ASP A 401 1.93 2.62 -4.80
CA ASP A 401 3.22 1.90 -4.82
C ASP A 401 4.28 2.52 -5.77
N LEU A 402 3.91 3.59 -6.50
CA LEU A 402 4.78 4.29 -7.46
C LEU A 402 5.26 5.64 -6.94
N ASP A 403 6.46 6.07 -7.34
CA ASP A 403 6.95 7.45 -7.16
C ASP A 403 6.30 8.43 -8.18
N ASP A 404 6.68 9.71 -8.17
CA ASP A 404 5.99 10.73 -8.98
C ASP A 404 6.27 10.55 -10.48
N MET A 405 7.45 10.05 -10.84
CA MET A 405 7.75 9.68 -12.22
C MET A 405 6.86 8.52 -12.69
N GLY A 406 6.66 7.52 -11.84
CA GLY A 406 5.76 6.41 -12.13
C GLY A 406 4.32 6.87 -12.37
N LEU A 407 3.83 7.82 -11.55
CA LEU A 407 2.52 8.42 -11.72
C LEU A 407 2.38 9.13 -13.08
N ILE A 408 3.35 9.99 -13.43
CA ILE A 408 3.34 10.72 -14.71
C ILE A 408 3.44 9.74 -15.89
N TYR A 409 4.29 8.73 -15.79
CA TYR A 409 4.45 7.71 -16.82
C TYR A 409 3.15 6.93 -17.06
N VAL A 410 2.44 6.48 -16.02
CA VAL A 410 1.16 5.76 -16.18
C VAL A 410 0.11 6.63 -16.89
N ARG A 411 0.10 7.94 -16.63
CA ARG A 411 -0.87 8.88 -17.20
C ARG A 411 -0.57 9.27 -18.64
N HIS A 412 0.69 9.57 -18.95
CA HIS A 412 1.08 10.18 -20.22
C HIS A 412 1.80 9.20 -21.14
N GLY A 413 2.47 8.19 -20.60
CA GLY A 413 3.22 7.19 -21.31
C GLY A 413 4.69 7.55 -21.41
N GLU A 414 5.37 6.94 -22.37
CA GLU A 414 6.75 7.28 -22.68
C GLU A 414 6.87 8.76 -23.06
N TRP A 415 7.78 9.46 -22.39
CA TRP A 415 8.13 10.84 -22.71
C TRP A 415 8.87 10.90 -24.05
N ASP A 416 8.71 12.00 -24.76
CA ASP A 416 9.36 12.18 -26.06
C ASP A 416 10.86 12.45 -25.91
N ASP A 417 11.24 13.13 -24.82
CA ASP A 417 12.63 13.47 -24.56
C ASP A 417 12.86 13.75 -23.07
N TRP A 418 14.09 13.55 -22.59
CA TRP A 418 14.44 13.68 -21.17
C TRP A 418 15.94 13.89 -20.97
N GLU A 419 16.33 14.41 -19.81
CA GLU A 419 17.74 14.51 -19.40
C GLU A 419 17.84 14.37 -17.89
N THR A 420 18.92 13.73 -17.43
CA THR A 420 19.24 13.60 -16.01
C THR A 420 20.51 14.37 -15.76
N ALA A 421 20.50 15.25 -14.76
CA ALA A 421 21.69 15.85 -14.23
C ALA A 421 21.95 15.33 -12.80
N THR A 422 23.22 15.35 -12.41
CA THR A 422 23.68 14.91 -11.10
C THR A 422 24.49 16.01 -10.48
N ILE A 423 24.15 16.37 -9.25
CA ILE A 423 24.78 17.48 -8.54
C ILE A 423 25.50 16.90 -7.32
N ASP A 424 26.82 17.01 -7.32
CA ASP A 424 27.69 16.54 -6.23
C ASP A 424 27.73 17.53 -5.05
N GLN A 425 26.56 17.92 -4.53
CA GLN A 425 26.45 18.74 -3.31
C GLN A 425 25.51 18.08 -2.30
N TYR A 426 25.99 17.87 -1.06
CA TYR A 426 25.21 17.46 0.12
C TYR A 426 24.27 16.25 -0.07
N ASN A 427 24.85 15.06 -0.31
CA ASN A 427 24.19 13.83 -0.78
C ASN A 427 23.79 13.96 -2.26
N VAL A 428 24.28 13.05 -3.10
CA VAL A 428 24.06 13.09 -4.56
C VAL A 428 22.59 13.32 -4.87
N LEU A 429 22.27 14.53 -5.31
CA LEU A 429 20.94 14.89 -5.81
C LEU A 429 20.95 14.61 -7.30
N GLN A 430 20.09 13.71 -7.74
CA GLN A 430 19.78 13.56 -9.15
C GLN A 430 18.54 14.37 -9.43
N ASN A 431 18.54 15.08 -10.55
CA ASN A 431 17.34 15.69 -11.07
C ASN A 431 17.12 15.22 -12.50
N ARG A 432 15.85 15.20 -12.90
CA ARG A 432 15.44 14.74 -14.20
C ARG A 432 14.35 15.65 -14.72
N THR A 433 14.56 16.16 -15.92
CA THR A 433 13.52 16.86 -16.67
C THR A 433 13.05 15.97 -17.81
N VAL A 434 11.75 15.75 -17.90
CA VAL A 434 11.11 15.00 -19.00
C VAL A 434 10.13 15.90 -19.74
N GLN A 435 10.01 15.69 -21.05
CA GLN A 435 9.24 16.51 -21.96
C GLN A 435 8.31 15.64 -22.82
N TYR A 436 7.08 16.10 -22.99
CA TYR A 436 6.13 15.60 -23.96
C TYR A 436 5.86 16.70 -24.98
N PHE A 437 6.14 16.44 -26.25
CA PHE A 437 5.89 17.40 -27.32
C PHE A 437 4.39 17.59 -27.55
N GLN A 438 4.02 18.76 -28.07
CA GLN A 438 2.65 19.04 -28.45
C GLN A 438 2.17 18.05 -29.52
N ARG A 439 0.99 17.43 -29.31
CA ARG A 439 0.36 16.51 -30.27
C ARG A 439 -1.13 16.79 -30.38
N GLY A 440 -1.56 17.33 -31.51
CA GLY A 440 -2.97 17.70 -31.73
C GLY A 440 -3.44 18.70 -30.68
N THR A 441 -4.47 18.32 -29.90
CA THR A 441 -5.02 19.13 -28.80
C THR A 441 -4.28 18.95 -27.48
N ARG A 442 -3.36 17.98 -27.36
CA ARG A 442 -2.53 17.82 -26.15
C ARG A 442 -1.44 18.88 -26.15
N PRO A 443 -1.37 19.74 -25.11
CA PRO A 443 -0.32 20.74 -25.02
C PRO A 443 1.04 20.08 -24.80
N GLU A 444 2.09 20.83 -25.08
CA GLU A 444 3.43 20.47 -24.62
C GLU A 444 3.46 20.45 -23.09
N MET A 445 4.12 19.45 -22.50
CA MET A 445 4.21 19.28 -21.04
C MET A 445 5.66 19.06 -20.63
N LEU A 446 6.06 19.68 -19.53
CA LEU A 446 7.40 19.59 -18.98
C LEU A 446 7.31 19.27 -17.49
N PHE A 447 7.97 18.20 -17.06
CA PHE A 447 8.01 17.80 -15.65
C PHE A 447 9.44 17.76 -15.17
N HIS A 448 9.68 18.32 -13.99
CA HIS A 448 10.95 18.28 -13.30
C HIS A 448 10.83 17.42 -12.04
N PHE A 449 11.79 16.52 -11.87
CA PHE A 449 11.85 15.60 -10.75
C PHE A 449 13.20 15.69 -10.07
N VAL A 450 13.19 15.46 -8.76
CA VAL A 450 14.40 15.35 -7.94
C VAL A 450 14.38 14.03 -7.19
N LYS A 451 15.56 13.44 -7.03
CA LYS A 451 15.80 12.22 -6.26
C LYS A 451 16.91 12.48 -5.24
N GLY A 452 16.53 12.44 -3.95
CA GLY A 452 17.44 12.63 -2.82
C GLY A 452 17.99 11.32 -2.28
N GLY A 453 19.11 10.86 -2.84
CA GLY A 453 19.71 9.57 -2.50
C GLY A 453 18.89 8.36 -2.98
N ASP A 454 19.30 7.16 -2.60
CA ASP A 454 18.66 5.92 -3.10
C ASP A 454 17.32 5.61 -2.44
N ILE A 455 17.09 6.14 -1.23
CA ILE A 455 15.92 5.84 -0.39
C ILE A 455 14.69 6.70 -0.71
N ARG A 456 14.88 7.84 -1.39
CA ARG A 456 13.78 8.67 -1.87
C ARG A 456 13.51 8.28 -3.32
N GLY A 457 12.26 7.89 -3.63
CA GLY A 457 11.82 7.79 -5.01
C GLY A 457 11.90 9.14 -5.72
N TRP A 458 11.62 9.17 -7.03
CA TRP A 458 11.56 10.44 -7.74
C TRP A 458 10.36 11.27 -7.27
N CYS A 459 10.64 12.50 -6.86
CA CYS A 459 9.63 13.46 -6.42
C CYS A 459 9.48 14.56 -7.46
N ILE A 460 8.26 14.92 -7.82
CA ILE A 460 8.01 16.07 -8.67
C ILE A 460 8.30 17.34 -7.87
N GLU A 461 9.04 18.26 -8.45
CA GLU A 461 9.42 19.51 -7.77
C GLU A 461 9.16 20.69 -8.69
N SER A 462 8.53 21.72 -8.13
CA SER A 462 8.47 23.03 -8.78
C SER A 462 9.84 23.66 -8.67
N LEU A 463 10.34 24.15 -9.81
CA LEU A 463 11.73 24.60 -9.87
C LEU A 463 11.98 25.73 -8.88
N PRO A 464 13.02 25.65 -8.05
CA PRO A 464 13.23 26.64 -7.03
C PRO A 464 13.54 27.97 -7.70
N HIS A 465 12.69 28.97 -7.45
CA HIS A 465 12.81 30.32 -8.00
C HIS A 465 14.19 30.97 -7.75
N TYR A 466 14.95 30.45 -6.77
CA TYR A 466 16.16 31.07 -6.22
C TYR A 466 17.48 30.32 -6.44
N TYR A 467 17.58 29.32 -7.34
CA TYR A 467 18.91 28.83 -7.70
C TYR A 467 19.62 29.82 -8.62
N ILE A 468 20.63 30.49 -8.07
CA ILE A 468 21.51 31.49 -8.71
C ILE A 468 22.19 30.95 -9.99
N ASN A 469 22.10 29.65 -10.28
CA ASN A 469 22.62 29.06 -11.51
C ASN A 469 21.80 27.85 -12.00
N ARG A 470 20.59 28.11 -12.54
CA ARG A 470 19.68 27.07 -13.07
C ARG A 470 20.36 26.13 -14.08
N GLY A 471 21.23 26.64 -14.94
CA GLY A 471 21.97 25.83 -15.92
C GLY A 471 23.01 24.88 -15.33
N ARG A 472 23.43 25.10 -14.07
CA ARG A 472 24.27 24.15 -13.32
C ARG A 472 23.43 23.08 -12.62
N PHE A 473 22.18 23.41 -12.27
CA PHE A 473 21.25 22.50 -11.62
C PHE A 473 20.64 21.55 -12.66
N ASP A 474 20.01 22.09 -13.70
CA ASP A 474 19.46 21.33 -14.83
C ASP A 474 19.76 22.05 -16.17
N PRO A 475 20.79 21.60 -16.91
CA PRO A 475 21.17 22.20 -18.19
C PRO A 475 20.07 22.15 -19.24
N ARG A 476 19.19 21.14 -19.20
CA ARG A 476 18.10 20.97 -20.18
C ARG A 476 17.03 22.00 -19.96
N TYR A 477 16.57 22.12 -18.72
CA TYR A 477 15.55 23.10 -18.37
C TYR A 477 16.02 24.50 -18.74
N ALA A 478 17.27 24.84 -18.40
CA ALA A 478 17.85 26.13 -18.75
C ALA A 478 17.86 26.37 -20.28
N ARG A 479 18.12 25.34 -21.09
CA ARG A 479 18.03 25.44 -22.56
C ARG A 479 16.60 25.65 -23.06
N ILE A 480 15.64 24.89 -22.54
CA ILE A 480 14.23 24.97 -22.95
C ILE A 480 13.64 26.34 -22.59
N GLU A 481 13.90 26.83 -21.39
CA GLU A 481 13.47 28.17 -20.94
C GLU A 481 14.13 29.28 -21.78
N ASN A 482 15.45 29.24 -21.98
CA ASN A 482 16.15 30.23 -22.80
C ASN A 482 15.67 30.21 -24.26
N ASN A 483 15.37 29.05 -24.83
CA ASN A 483 14.82 28.93 -26.18
C ASN A 483 13.38 29.46 -26.26
N ALA A 484 12.56 29.19 -25.24
CA ALA A 484 11.22 29.77 -25.14
C ALA A 484 11.28 31.30 -25.00
N GLU A 485 12.24 31.82 -24.23
CA GLU A 485 12.45 33.25 -24.02
C GLU A 485 13.05 33.95 -25.26
N MET A 486 13.98 33.31 -25.97
CA MET A 486 14.47 33.76 -27.28
C MET A 486 13.35 33.80 -28.31
N ASN A 487 12.56 32.73 -28.42
CA ASN A 487 11.42 32.68 -29.34
C ASN A 487 10.36 33.72 -28.98
N ARG A 488 10.19 34.05 -27.70
CA ARG A 488 9.32 35.14 -27.23
C ARG A 488 9.83 36.51 -27.70
N ARG A 489 11.12 36.80 -27.50
CA ARG A 489 11.74 38.07 -27.95
C ARG A 489 11.66 38.23 -29.47
N SER A 490 11.94 37.18 -30.24
CA SER A 490 11.86 37.25 -31.71
C SER A 490 10.43 37.54 -32.21
N ARG A 491 9.40 37.03 -31.54
CA ARG A 491 7.99 37.32 -31.89
C ARG A 491 7.55 38.71 -31.44
N GLU A 492 8.05 39.23 -30.33
CA GLU A 492 7.77 40.61 -29.91
C GLU A 492 8.33 41.64 -30.90
N PHE A 493 9.49 41.37 -31.51
CA PHE A 493 10.04 42.20 -32.58
C PHE A 493 9.25 42.14 -33.90
N GLU A 494 8.56 41.03 -34.21
CA GLU A 494 7.72 40.91 -35.42
C GLU A 494 6.35 41.61 -35.31
N PHE A 495 5.93 42.01 -34.10
CA PHE A 495 4.67 42.76 -33.88
C PHE A 495 4.88 44.27 -33.64
N GLU A 496 6.12 44.75 -33.65
CA GLU A 496 6.46 46.19 -33.57
C GLU A 496 6.82 46.83 -34.93
N GLU A 497 6.81 46.06 -36.03
CA GLU A 497 6.83 46.55 -37.43
C GLU A 497 5.41 46.51 -38.04
#